data_AF-A0A8X6SQ32-F1
#
_entry.id   AF-A0A8X6SQ32-F1
#
_cell.length_a   1.000
_cell.length_b   1.000
_cell.length_c   1.000
_cell.angle_alpha   90.00
_cell.angle_beta   90.00
_cell.angle_gamma   90.00
#
_symmetry.space_group_name_H-M   'P 1'
#
loop_
_entity.id
_entity.type
_entity.pdbx_description
1 polymer ?
#
loop_
_entity_poly.entity_id
_entity_poly.type
_entity_poly.pdbx_seq_one_letter_code
_entity_poly.pdbx_strand_id
1 'polypeptide(L)'
;MKILLQELWKLNLEWDEPIPEDLNKQWTTFRKELHLIEKMKIPRTIAWTDSTITLAWLKTEPYRWQPFVANRVSKIQTTIPSVEWCHVSGIENPADLGSRGLLPSQLLAHDQWIHGPLWLNQPMNETSSYKIPETFSFPDNALKEKRSVVTCVAKIVPLPEFIDRISSFTKLVRVCAWIFEIHKK
;
A
#
# COMPACT_ATOMS: atom_id res chain seq x y z
N MET A 1 12.89 -10.66 -12.45
CA MET A 1 12.12 -9.75 -13.33
C MET A 1 12.42 -8.27 -13.09
N LYS A 2 12.24 -7.71 -11.87
CA LYS A 2 12.53 -6.29 -11.60
C LYS A 2 13.99 -5.87 -11.91
N ILE A 3 14.96 -6.74 -11.61
CA ILE A 3 16.38 -6.50 -11.91
C ILE A 3 16.62 -6.41 -13.43
N LEU A 4 16.14 -7.39 -14.20
CA LEU A 4 16.22 -7.37 -15.68
C LEU A 4 15.56 -6.12 -16.28
N LEU A 5 14.39 -5.71 -15.75
CA LEU A 5 13.70 -4.51 -16.21
C LEU A 5 14.51 -3.23 -15.90
N GLN A 6 15.15 -3.17 -14.73
CA GLN A 6 16.01 -2.06 -14.34
C GLN A 6 17.29 -2.00 -15.17
N GLU A 7 17.88 -3.14 -15.54
CA GLU A 7 19.05 -3.21 -16.42
C GLU A 7 18.71 -2.73 -17.83
N LEU A 8 17.58 -3.18 -18.39
CA LEU A 8 17.07 -2.69 -19.68
C LEU A 8 16.82 -1.17 -19.65
N TRP A 9 16.25 -0.63 -18.57
CA TRP A 9 16.03 0.81 -18.42
C TRP A 9 17.33 1.60 -18.30
N LYS A 10 18.39 1.04 -17.71
CA LYS A 10 19.72 1.68 -17.66
C LYS A 10 20.41 1.73 -19.02
N LEU A 11 20.10 0.80 -19.91
CA LEU A 11 20.67 0.75 -21.25
C LEU A 11 20.07 1.80 -22.20
N ASN A 12 18.95 2.45 -21.81
CA ASN A 12 18.28 3.49 -22.58
C ASN A 12 18.06 3.09 -24.06
N LEU A 13 17.70 1.83 -24.28
CA LEU A 13 17.47 1.29 -25.61
C LEU A 13 16.22 1.90 -26.23
N GLU A 14 16.29 2.24 -27.51
CA GLU A 14 15.10 2.57 -28.28
C GLU A 14 14.27 1.31 -28.58
N TRP A 15 13.01 1.49 -28.96
CA TRP A 15 12.04 0.39 -29.09
C TRP A 15 12.41 -0.64 -30.18
N ASP A 16 13.24 -0.24 -31.14
CA ASP A 16 13.70 -1.06 -32.27
C ASP A 16 15.15 -1.55 -32.11
N GLU A 17 15.82 -1.24 -30.99
CA GLU A 17 17.19 -1.67 -30.75
C GLU A 17 17.25 -3.10 -30.21
N PRO A 18 18.20 -3.94 -30.69
CA PRO A 18 18.33 -5.31 -30.22
C PRO A 18 18.78 -5.35 -28.76
N ILE A 19 18.09 -6.15 -27.95
CA ILE A 19 18.47 -6.40 -26.56
C ILE A 19 19.85 -7.09 -26.54
N PRO A 20 20.79 -6.65 -25.68
CA PRO A 20 22.08 -7.32 -25.50
C PRO A 20 21.93 -8.82 -25.27
N GLU A 21 22.83 -9.60 -25.91
CA GLU A 21 22.71 -11.05 -25.97
C GLU A 21 22.74 -11.71 -24.58
N ASP A 22 23.52 -11.15 -23.66
CA ASP A 22 23.59 -11.55 -22.26
C ASP A 22 22.25 -11.40 -21.53
N LEU A 23 21.57 -10.24 -21.67
CA LEU A 23 20.26 -10.00 -21.07
C LEU A 23 19.17 -10.87 -21.70
N ASN A 24 19.20 -11.03 -23.03
CA ASN A 24 18.26 -11.89 -23.73
C ASN A 24 18.40 -13.35 -23.30
N LYS A 25 19.65 -13.82 -23.12
CA LYS A 25 19.94 -15.15 -22.59
C LYS A 25 19.40 -15.32 -21.17
N GLN A 26 19.65 -14.35 -20.28
CA GLN A 26 19.12 -14.38 -18.92
C GLN A 26 17.59 -14.43 -18.89
N TRP A 27 16.93 -13.58 -19.68
CA TRP A 27 15.46 -13.56 -19.80
C TRP A 27 14.92 -14.89 -20.32
N THR A 28 15.53 -15.45 -21.36
CA THR A 28 15.11 -16.71 -21.96
C THR A 28 15.25 -17.87 -20.97
N THR A 29 16.35 -17.93 -20.20
CA THR A 29 16.53 -18.91 -19.13
C THR A 29 15.46 -18.76 -18.05
N PHE A 30 15.26 -17.54 -17.53
CA PHE A 30 14.23 -17.28 -16.52
C PHE A 30 12.83 -17.69 -16.99
N ARG A 31 12.47 -17.35 -18.24
CA ARG A 31 11.19 -17.73 -18.84
C ARG A 31 11.05 -19.24 -18.97
N LYS A 32 12.12 -19.94 -19.38
CA LYS A 32 12.12 -21.41 -19.45
C LYS A 32 11.97 -22.05 -18.08
N GLU A 33 12.50 -21.45 -17.02
CA GLU A 33 12.42 -21.98 -15.66
C GLU A 33 11.14 -21.57 -14.92
N LEU A 34 10.38 -20.59 -15.41
CA LEU A 34 9.20 -20.05 -14.75
C LEU A 34 8.16 -21.13 -14.41
N HIS A 35 7.95 -22.10 -15.30
CA HIS A 35 7.02 -23.21 -15.09
C HIS A 35 7.44 -24.15 -13.95
N LEU A 36 8.69 -24.10 -13.48
CA LEU A 36 9.16 -24.87 -12.33
C LEU A 36 8.57 -24.34 -11.02
N ILE A 37 8.24 -23.04 -10.96
CA ILE A 37 7.60 -22.44 -9.79
C ILE A 37 6.23 -23.07 -9.54
N GLU A 38 5.47 -23.39 -10.58
CA GLU A 38 4.16 -24.07 -10.46
C GLU A 38 4.27 -25.46 -9.83
N LYS A 39 5.44 -26.11 -9.98
CA LYS A 39 5.72 -27.43 -9.40
C LYS A 39 6.24 -27.33 -7.96
N MET A 40 6.66 -26.15 -7.52
CA MET A 40 7.19 -25.94 -6.18
C MET A 40 6.06 -26.03 -5.16
N LYS A 41 6.19 -26.95 -4.21
CA LYS A 41 5.26 -27.07 -3.08
C LYS A 41 5.94 -26.51 -1.83
N ILE A 42 5.28 -25.56 -1.19
CA ILE A 42 5.68 -25.05 0.13
C ILE A 42 4.89 -25.85 1.17
N PRO A 43 5.52 -26.81 1.88
CA PRO A 43 4.80 -27.72 2.77
C PRO A 43 4.24 -27.01 4.00
N ARG A 44 4.88 -25.91 4.43
CA ARG A 44 4.47 -25.10 5.57
C ARG A 44 4.76 -23.64 5.27
N THR A 45 3.80 -22.76 5.56
CA THR A 45 3.95 -21.32 5.40
C THR A 45 3.79 -20.63 6.74
N ILE A 46 4.79 -19.86 7.15
CA ILE A 46 4.74 -18.96 8.30
C ILE A 46 4.95 -17.55 7.76
N ALA A 47 4.08 -16.62 8.11
CA ALA A 47 4.15 -15.24 7.67
C ALA A 47 4.25 -14.29 8.87
N TRP A 48 5.07 -13.27 8.75
CA TRP A 48 5.38 -12.33 9.83
C TRP A 48 4.94 -10.92 9.45
N THR A 49 4.41 -10.17 10.42
CA THR A 49 4.12 -8.75 10.29
C THR A 49 4.50 -8.00 11.56
N ASP A 50 4.96 -6.77 11.42
CA ASP A 50 5.24 -5.84 12.51
C ASP A 50 4.04 -4.99 12.91
N SER A 51 2.93 -5.09 12.17
CA SER A 51 1.69 -4.42 12.49
C SER A 51 0.80 -5.35 13.33
N THR A 52 0.75 -5.08 14.63
CA THR A 52 -0.15 -5.77 15.56
C THR A 52 -1.62 -5.64 15.17
N ILE A 53 -2.03 -4.49 14.59
CA ILE A 53 -3.37 -4.28 14.07
C ILE A 53 -3.65 -5.18 12.86
N THR A 54 -2.69 -5.27 11.92
CA THR A 54 -2.82 -6.14 10.74
C THR A 54 -2.85 -7.62 11.15
N LEU A 55 -2.01 -8.01 12.11
CA LEU A 55 -2.01 -9.36 12.66
C LEU A 55 -3.37 -9.70 13.30
N ALA A 56 -3.96 -8.77 14.06
CA ALA A 56 -5.28 -8.94 14.64
C ALA A 56 -6.34 -9.13 13.54
N TRP A 57 -6.31 -8.34 12.47
CA TRP A 57 -7.24 -8.50 11.34
C TRP A 57 -7.15 -9.89 10.70
N LEU A 58 -5.93 -10.41 10.53
CA LEU A 58 -5.67 -11.68 9.86
C LEU A 58 -6.05 -12.91 10.70
N LYS A 59 -6.08 -12.76 12.03
CA LYS A 59 -6.42 -13.84 12.97
C LYS A 59 -7.91 -13.92 13.33
N THR A 60 -8.73 -13.01 12.83
CA THR A 60 -10.19 -13.01 13.06
C THR A 60 -10.95 -13.17 11.76
N GLU A 61 -12.26 -13.34 11.88
CA GLU A 61 -13.16 -13.47 10.76
C GLU A 61 -13.34 -12.13 10.02
N PRO A 62 -13.25 -12.11 8.67
CA PRO A 62 -13.27 -10.87 7.89
C PRO A 62 -14.52 -10.01 8.07
N TYR A 63 -15.69 -10.62 8.34
CA TYR A 63 -16.96 -9.92 8.47
C TYR A 63 -17.00 -8.94 9.65
N ARG A 64 -16.05 -9.07 10.60
CA ARG A 64 -15.90 -8.15 11.73
C ARG A 64 -15.30 -6.80 11.31
N TRP A 65 -14.81 -6.66 10.09
CA TRP A 65 -14.11 -5.47 9.63
C TRP A 65 -14.91 -4.65 8.61
N GLN A 66 -14.53 -3.38 8.47
CA GLN A 66 -15.05 -2.53 7.39
C GLN A 66 -14.80 -3.17 6.01
N PRO A 67 -15.66 -2.95 5.00
CA PRO A 67 -15.58 -3.62 3.70
C PRO A 67 -14.18 -3.60 3.06
N PHE A 68 -13.46 -2.48 3.19
CA PHE A 68 -12.09 -2.35 2.68
C PHE A 68 -11.11 -3.36 3.28
N VAL A 69 -11.16 -3.56 4.60
CA VAL A 69 -10.30 -4.49 5.34
C VAL A 69 -10.83 -5.91 5.18
N ALA A 70 -12.15 -6.11 5.34
CA ALA A 70 -12.81 -7.40 5.18
C ALA A 70 -12.48 -8.07 3.84
N ASN A 71 -12.59 -7.34 2.73
CA ASN A 71 -12.30 -7.86 1.40
C ASN A 71 -10.85 -8.31 1.24
N ARG A 72 -9.90 -7.55 1.83
CA ARG A 72 -8.47 -7.90 1.79
C ARG A 72 -8.16 -9.11 2.65
N VAL A 73 -8.65 -9.13 3.88
CA VAL A 73 -8.44 -10.24 4.82
C VAL A 73 -9.05 -11.53 4.25
N SER A 74 -10.28 -11.47 3.71
CA SER A 74 -10.93 -12.61 3.06
C SER A 74 -10.10 -13.14 1.88
N LYS A 75 -9.61 -12.25 1.01
CA LYS A 75 -8.74 -12.66 -0.11
C LYS A 75 -7.45 -13.32 0.38
N ILE A 76 -6.81 -12.78 1.42
CA ILE A 76 -5.58 -13.34 1.98
C ILE A 76 -5.84 -14.73 2.58
N GLN A 77 -6.84 -14.85 3.47
CA GLN A 77 -7.18 -16.11 4.15
C GLN A 77 -7.61 -17.21 3.16
N THR A 78 -8.28 -16.86 2.06
CA THR A 78 -8.67 -17.82 1.01
C THR A 78 -7.51 -18.22 0.10
N THR A 79 -6.54 -17.32 -0.13
CA THR A 79 -5.36 -17.61 -0.96
C THR A 79 -4.35 -18.51 -0.25
N ILE A 80 -4.18 -18.31 1.06
CA ILE A 80 -3.22 -19.06 1.89
C ILE A 80 -3.88 -19.55 3.19
N PRO A 81 -4.80 -20.52 3.13
CA PRO A 81 -5.60 -20.91 4.29
C PRO A 81 -4.81 -21.61 5.41
N SER A 82 -3.65 -22.19 5.08
CA SER A 82 -2.79 -22.94 6.02
C SER A 82 -1.62 -22.13 6.56
N VAL A 83 -1.62 -20.80 6.39
CA VAL A 83 -0.53 -19.95 6.89
C VAL A 83 -0.64 -19.70 8.40
N GLU A 84 0.49 -19.76 9.08
CA GLU A 84 0.62 -19.32 10.47
C GLU A 84 1.09 -17.86 10.50
N TRP A 85 0.25 -16.95 11.03
CA TRP A 85 0.59 -15.52 11.14
C TRP A 85 1.25 -15.22 12.49
N CYS A 86 2.41 -14.57 12.45
CA CYS A 86 3.23 -14.22 13.61
C CYS A 86 3.58 -12.72 13.64
N HIS A 87 3.97 -12.22 14.81
CA HIS A 87 4.44 -10.85 14.97
C HIS A 87 5.96 -10.78 14.97
N VAL A 88 6.56 -9.87 14.21
CA VAL A 88 7.99 -9.53 14.28
C VAL A 88 8.13 -8.07 14.72
N SER A 89 9.15 -7.71 15.50
CA SER A 89 9.36 -6.29 15.79
C SER A 89 9.72 -5.51 14.51
N GLY A 90 9.32 -4.24 14.38
CA GLY A 90 9.65 -3.46 13.19
C GLY A 90 11.16 -3.28 12.96
N ILE A 91 11.98 -3.38 14.01
CA ILE A 91 13.45 -3.31 13.93
C ILE A 91 14.02 -4.61 13.31
N GLU A 92 13.36 -5.73 13.55
CA GLU A 92 13.79 -7.06 13.08
C GLU A 92 13.03 -7.50 11.82
N ASN A 93 12.13 -6.67 11.29
CA ASN A 93 11.36 -6.95 10.09
C ASN A 93 12.25 -6.72 8.85
N PRO A 94 12.75 -7.76 8.16
CA PRO A 94 13.59 -7.55 6.99
C PRO A 94 12.82 -6.91 5.83
N ALA A 95 11.49 -7.03 5.79
CA ALA A 95 10.66 -6.44 4.73
C ALA A 95 10.74 -4.91 4.70
N ASP A 96 11.05 -4.29 5.85
CA ASP A 96 11.23 -2.84 5.98
C ASP A 96 12.41 -2.32 5.15
N LEU A 97 13.48 -3.11 5.02
CA LEU A 97 14.64 -2.74 4.21
C LEU A 97 14.26 -2.59 2.73
N GLY A 98 13.35 -3.44 2.25
CA GLY A 98 12.83 -3.38 0.88
C GLY A 98 11.86 -2.22 0.64
N SER A 99 11.16 -1.75 1.67
CA SER A 99 10.20 -0.64 1.57
C SER A 99 10.84 0.74 1.76
N ARG A 100 11.97 0.83 2.47
CA ARG A 100 12.71 2.07 2.78
C ARG A 100 13.59 2.62 1.64
N GLY A 101 13.55 2.00 0.45
CA GLY A 101 14.17 2.55 -0.75
C GLY A 101 15.67 2.27 -0.89
N LEU A 102 16.18 1.19 -0.31
CA LEU A 102 17.56 0.74 -0.55
C LEU A 102 17.81 0.42 -2.03
N LEU A 103 19.02 0.72 -2.52
CA LEU A 103 19.45 0.27 -3.84
C LEU A 103 19.55 -1.26 -3.87
N PRO A 104 19.31 -1.92 -5.03
CA PRO A 104 19.44 -3.38 -5.13
C PRO A 104 20.79 -3.91 -4.65
N SER A 105 21.89 -3.21 -4.94
CA SER A 105 23.24 -3.58 -4.47
C SER A 105 23.38 -3.52 -2.95
N GLN A 106 22.80 -2.50 -2.31
CA GLN A 106 22.80 -2.36 -0.85
C GLN A 106 21.92 -3.42 -0.19
N LEU A 107 20.78 -3.72 -0.80
CA LEU A 107 19.86 -4.75 -0.32
C LEU A 107 20.49 -6.15 -0.38
N LEU A 108 21.20 -6.46 -1.49
CA LEU A 108 21.93 -7.72 -1.65
C LEU A 108 23.11 -7.87 -0.67
N ALA A 109 23.73 -6.75 -0.28
CA ALA A 109 24.79 -6.74 0.72
C ALA A 109 24.27 -6.75 2.17
N HIS A 110 22.96 -6.63 2.39
CA HIS A 110 22.40 -6.52 3.73
C HIS A 110 22.11 -7.90 4.33
N ASP A 111 22.86 -8.27 5.37
CA ASP A 111 22.77 -9.58 6.03
C ASP A 111 21.34 -9.92 6.46
N GLN A 112 20.64 -9.01 7.16
CA GLN A 112 19.25 -9.24 7.59
C GLN A 112 18.27 -9.45 6.42
N TRP A 113 18.49 -8.89 5.23
CA TRP A 113 17.59 -9.11 4.09
C TRP A 113 17.73 -10.52 3.51
N ILE A 114 18.96 -11.03 3.48
CA ILE A 114 19.28 -12.32 2.89
C ILE A 114 19.08 -13.46 3.89
N HIS A 115 19.56 -13.28 5.12
CA HIS A 115 19.59 -14.32 6.15
C HIS A 115 18.49 -14.21 7.19
N GLY A 116 17.81 -13.05 7.25
CA GLY A 116 16.83 -12.77 8.28
C GLY A 116 17.48 -12.56 9.65
N PRO A 117 16.66 -12.34 10.70
CA PRO A 117 17.13 -12.29 12.07
C PRO A 117 17.58 -13.67 12.55
N LEU A 118 18.55 -13.72 13.47
CA LEU A 118 19.20 -14.96 13.93
C LEU A 118 18.20 -16.00 14.45
N TRP A 119 17.16 -15.54 15.15
CA TRP A 119 16.14 -16.42 15.72
C TRP A 119 15.30 -17.15 14.67
N LEU A 120 15.23 -16.65 13.42
CA LEU A 120 14.46 -17.31 12.36
C LEU A 120 15.08 -18.65 11.97
N ASN A 121 16.39 -18.80 12.16
CA ASN A 121 17.14 -20.02 11.90
C ASN A 121 17.17 -20.96 13.11
N GLN A 122 16.59 -20.56 14.25
CA GLN A 122 16.49 -21.39 15.45
C GLN A 122 15.26 -22.32 15.35
N PRO A 123 15.32 -23.51 15.96
CA PRO A 123 14.20 -24.43 15.96
C PRO A 123 12.98 -23.82 16.69
N MET A 124 11.78 -24.18 16.21
CA MET A 124 10.48 -23.55 16.56
C MET A 124 10.15 -23.52 18.07
N ASN A 125 10.77 -24.41 18.83
CA ASN A 125 10.62 -24.55 20.28
C ASN A 125 11.12 -23.33 21.07
N GLU A 126 12.06 -22.54 20.54
CA GLU A 126 12.57 -21.32 21.18
C GLU A 126 11.90 -20.03 20.64
N THR A 127 11.43 -20.06 19.38
CA THR A 127 10.74 -18.94 18.70
C THR A 127 9.26 -18.78 19.09
N SER A 128 8.79 -19.60 20.03
CA SER A 128 7.41 -19.60 20.56
C SER A 128 7.04 -18.35 21.39
N SER A 129 7.95 -17.39 21.55
CA SER A 129 7.84 -16.28 22.50
C SER A 129 7.32 -14.96 21.93
N TYR A 130 7.10 -14.83 20.61
CA TYR A 130 6.35 -13.68 20.07
C TYR A 130 4.85 -13.98 20.03
N LYS A 131 4.32 -14.41 21.18
CA LYS A 131 2.88 -14.44 21.41
C LYS A 131 2.37 -13.02 21.25
N ILE A 132 1.27 -12.88 20.51
CA ILE A 132 0.45 -11.66 20.51
C ILE A 132 0.31 -11.23 21.97
N PRO A 133 0.45 -9.95 22.33
CA PRO A 133 0.04 -9.51 23.65
C PRO A 133 -1.38 -10.04 23.89
N GLU A 134 -1.58 -10.92 24.88
CA GLU A 134 -2.87 -11.58 25.17
C GLU A 134 -3.99 -10.55 25.41
N THR A 135 -3.62 -9.28 25.58
CA THR A 135 -4.48 -8.12 25.74
C THR A 135 -4.41 -7.17 24.53
N PHE A 136 -4.66 -7.64 23.31
CA PHE A 136 -5.11 -6.72 22.26
C PHE A 136 -6.62 -6.54 22.39
N SER A 137 -7.03 -5.63 23.28
CA SER A 137 -8.42 -5.20 23.36
C SER A 137 -8.79 -4.50 22.06
N PHE A 138 -9.77 -5.04 21.35
CA PHE A 138 -10.30 -4.42 20.15
C PHE A 138 -10.88 -3.05 20.51
N PRO A 139 -10.43 -1.95 19.88
CA PRO A 139 -11.17 -0.71 19.96
C PRO A 139 -12.50 -0.96 19.22
N ASP A 140 -13.64 -0.93 19.91
CA ASP A 140 -15.00 -1.02 19.29
C ASP A 140 -15.18 -0.01 18.14
N ASN A 141 -14.40 1.05 18.19
CA ASN A 141 -14.25 2.12 17.20
C ASN A 141 -13.55 1.72 15.89
N ALA A 142 -12.92 0.54 15.77
CA ALA A 142 -12.45 0.01 14.47
C ALA A 142 -13.61 -0.28 13.49
N LEU A 143 -14.84 -0.38 14.01
CA LEU A 143 -16.08 -0.54 13.26
C LEU A 143 -16.68 0.79 12.78
N LYS A 144 -16.14 1.95 13.18
CA LYS A 144 -16.71 3.25 12.81
C LYS A 144 -15.86 3.93 11.76
N GLU A 145 -16.38 3.97 10.53
CA GLU A 145 -15.89 4.83 9.46
C GLU A 145 -15.93 6.28 9.95
N LYS A 146 -14.77 6.85 10.32
CA LYS A 146 -14.65 8.30 10.58
C LYS A 146 -14.67 9.02 9.23
N ARG A 147 -15.84 9.14 8.60
CA ARG A 147 -16.02 10.16 7.56
C ARG A 147 -16.04 11.50 8.28
N SER A 148 -15.02 12.33 8.07
CA SER A 148 -15.12 13.76 8.32
C SER A 148 -16.18 14.31 7.38
N VAL A 149 -17.44 14.34 7.84
CA VAL A 149 -18.53 14.97 7.10
C VAL A 149 -18.30 16.47 7.17
N VAL A 150 -17.79 17.04 6.07
CA VAL A 150 -17.77 18.50 5.90
C VAL A 150 -19.18 18.91 5.51
N THR A 151 -19.96 19.40 6.47
CA THR A 151 -21.26 20.02 6.18
C THR A 151 -21.01 21.45 5.71
N CYS A 152 -21.08 21.67 4.39
CA CYS A 152 -21.17 23.04 3.85
C CYS A 152 -22.57 23.59 4.13
N VAL A 153 -22.67 24.58 5.02
CA VAL A 153 -23.88 25.38 5.16
C VAL A 153 -23.80 26.51 4.13
N ALA A 154 -24.50 26.35 3.00
CA ALA A 154 -24.70 27.46 2.07
C ALA A 154 -25.72 28.41 2.70
N LYS A 155 -25.28 29.58 3.19
CA LYS A 155 -26.20 30.69 3.44
C LYS A 155 -26.75 31.12 2.08
N ILE A 156 -28.05 30.91 1.85
CA ILE A 156 -28.76 31.55 0.75
C ILE A 156 -28.82 33.04 1.12
N VAL A 157 -27.86 33.81 0.61
CA VAL A 157 -27.94 35.26 0.64
C VAL A 157 -28.81 35.67 -0.54
N PRO A 158 -29.97 36.31 -0.32
CA PRO A 158 -30.79 36.79 -1.42
C PRO A 158 -29.95 37.70 -2.32
N LEU A 159 -30.03 37.46 -3.62
CA LEU A 159 -29.36 38.31 -4.60
C LEU A 159 -29.92 39.75 -4.47
N PRO A 160 -29.07 40.77 -4.57
CA PRO A 160 -29.54 42.16 -4.57
C PRO A 160 -30.59 42.39 -5.66
N GLU A 161 -31.67 43.11 -5.34
CA GLU A 161 -32.82 43.34 -6.24
C GLU A 161 -32.45 43.99 -7.58
N PHE A 162 -31.30 44.68 -7.66
CA PHE A 162 -30.85 45.30 -8.90
C PHE A 162 -30.44 44.25 -9.96
N ILE A 163 -30.10 43.03 -9.56
CA ILE A 163 -29.67 41.97 -10.47
C ILE A 163 -30.82 41.58 -11.40
N ASP A 164 -32.04 41.49 -10.87
CA ASP A 164 -33.25 41.14 -11.64
C ASP A 164 -33.65 42.23 -12.65
N ARG A 165 -33.11 43.45 -12.51
CA ARG A 165 -33.37 44.59 -13.40
C ARG A 165 -32.40 44.66 -14.58
N ILE A 166 -31.39 43.79 -14.64
CA ILE A 166 -30.37 43.81 -15.69
C ILE A 166 -30.52 42.58 -16.59
N SER A 167 -31.04 42.81 -17.79
CA SER A 167 -31.28 41.76 -18.80
C SER A 167 -30.03 41.31 -19.59
N SER A 168 -28.86 41.90 -19.31
CA SER A 168 -27.61 41.59 -20.01
C SER A 168 -26.52 41.19 -19.03
N PHE A 169 -26.02 39.96 -19.17
CA PHE A 169 -24.95 39.42 -18.33
C PHE A 169 -23.69 40.31 -18.37
N THR A 170 -23.28 40.78 -19.54
CA THR A 170 -22.12 41.67 -19.68
C THR A 170 -22.32 43.01 -18.96
N LYS A 171 -23.55 43.53 -18.95
CA LYS A 171 -23.90 44.74 -18.20
C LYS A 171 -23.87 44.47 -16.69
N LEU A 172 -24.37 43.32 -16.24
CA LEU A 172 -24.33 42.91 -14.84
C LEU A 172 -22.90 42.80 -14.32
N VAL A 173 -22.01 42.13 -15.07
CA VAL A 173 -20.58 42.00 -14.73
C VAL A 173 -19.92 43.36 -14.54
N ARG A 174 -20.18 44.32 -15.44
CA ARG A 174 -19.65 45.69 -15.34
C ARG A 174 -20.18 46.42 -14.11
N VAL A 175 -21.48 46.32 -13.81
CA VAL A 175 -22.08 46.96 -12.63
C VAL A 175 -21.49 46.37 -11.34
N CYS A 176 -21.38 45.05 -11.25
CA CYS A 176 -20.75 44.39 -10.11
C CYS A 176 -19.29 44.83 -9.95
N ALA A 177 -18.51 44.87 -11.05
CA ALA A 177 -17.13 45.33 -11.03
C ALA A 177 -17.02 46.78 -10.49
N TRP A 178 -17.88 47.69 -10.96
CA TRP A 178 -17.94 49.06 -10.46
C TRP A 178 -18.30 49.16 -8.97
N ILE A 179 -19.26 48.36 -8.49
CA ILE A 179 -19.62 48.32 -7.06
C ILE A 179 -18.42 47.85 -6.22
N PHE A 180 -17.72 46.80 -6.65
CA PHE A 180 -16.53 46.30 -5.96
C PHE A 180 -15.36 47.28 -6.00
N GLU A 181 -15.19 48.03 -7.09
CA GLU A 181 -14.17 49.07 -7.21
C GLU A 181 -14.43 50.23 -6.23
N ILE A 182 -15.70 50.66 -6.09
CA ILE A 182 -16.09 51.74 -5.18
C ILE A 182 -15.96 51.33 -3.72
N HIS A 183 -16.27 50.08 -3.37
CA HIS A 183 -16.19 49.57 -1.98
C HIS A 183 -14.79 49.12 -1.56
N LYS A 184 -13.78 49.20 -2.44
CA LYS A 184 -12.37 48.97 -2.13
C LYS A 184 -11.61 50.24 -1.70
N LYS A 185 -12.27 51.40 -1.65
CA LYS A 185 -11.77 52.64 -1.03
C LYS A 185 -12.44 52.87 0.32
#